data_AF-A0A9X4R5X1-F1
#
_entry.id   AF-A0A9X4R5X1-F1
#
_cell.length_a   1.000
_cell.length_b   1.000
_cell.length_c   1.000
_cell.angle_alpha   90.00
_cell.angle_beta   90.00
_cell.angle_gamma   90.00
#
_symmetry.space_group_name_H-M   'P 1'
#
loop_
_entity.id
_entity.type
_entity.pdbx_description
1 polymer ?
#
loop_
_entity_poly.entity_id
_entity_poly.type
_entity_poly.pdbx_seq_one_letter_code
_entity_poly.pdbx_strand_id
1 'polypeptide(L)'
;MDARLMIDAPTAEARFWAAIEDLDAAQPDEYFYRVDSHRSVRTIRRHPVLRPLRWDSKDRFPHRALIEATRTMRPGQAIFRLSFWRALAPAMKDWKCRSSEHTMILMRVRRSVVGQALPGWTFDNDDHLDDAELIWKVGSVEEDLNDFYAGGVPLEKVEVFDAEGGRWSAWHANTATAPDRVRLPAIGWSPVAIHPRQGPGMAYWAAVPEPGPRTREAAFWCLLTLDEEAPGNLGGEIPAITRVMTHLLLGQLRELALSRVHVLTLAPDRDRVWAEQFDTSWSAGATRWPGWLRPEPEPVLQLERCARLRREELAALVAASRLPDARPEFKRSIWTWAWDR
;
A
#
# COMPACT_ATOMS: atom_id res chain seq x y z
N MET A 1 14.34 47.82 2.15
CA MET A 1 14.60 46.47 1.59
C MET A 1 13.31 45.70 1.80
N ASP A 2 12.51 45.61 0.75
CA ASP A 2 11.15 45.06 0.80
C ASP A 2 11.18 43.55 1.02
N ALA A 3 10.56 43.10 2.11
CA ALA A 3 10.16 41.73 2.32
C ALA A 3 8.96 41.41 1.40
N ARG A 4 9.21 41.33 0.10
CA ARG A 4 8.23 40.83 -0.86
C ARG A 4 8.13 39.31 -0.70
N LEU A 5 7.05 38.89 -0.03
CA LEU A 5 6.20 37.75 -0.39
C LEU A 5 6.95 36.59 -1.08
N MET A 6 7.58 35.72 -0.28
CA MET A 6 7.65 34.31 -0.67
C MET A 6 6.22 33.78 -0.54
N ILE A 7 5.47 33.80 -1.64
CA ILE A 7 4.25 33.03 -1.76
C ILE A 7 4.72 31.57 -1.72
N ASP A 8 4.43 30.89 -0.61
CA ASP A 8 4.75 29.47 -0.46
C ASP A 8 4.23 28.73 -1.68
N ALA A 9 5.15 28.09 -2.41
CA ALA A 9 4.77 27.25 -3.53
C ALA A 9 3.78 26.19 -2.99
N PRO A 10 2.62 25.98 -3.64
CA PRO A 10 1.65 25.02 -3.16
C PRO A 10 2.31 23.67 -2.94
N THR A 11 2.00 23.05 -1.80
CA THR A 11 2.51 21.73 -1.43
C THR A 11 2.20 20.74 -2.56
N ALA A 12 2.99 19.66 -2.67
CA ALA A 12 2.71 18.63 -3.67
C ALA A 12 1.27 18.11 -3.56
N GLU A 13 0.75 18.04 -2.33
CA GLU A 13 -0.64 17.72 -2.02
C GLU A 13 -1.64 18.78 -2.54
N ALA A 14 -1.36 20.08 -2.36
CA ALA A 14 -2.24 21.13 -2.89
C ALA A 14 -2.24 21.17 -4.43
N ARG A 15 -1.07 20.95 -5.07
CA ARG A 15 -0.97 20.80 -6.54
C ARG A 15 -1.70 19.56 -7.03
N PHE A 16 -1.61 18.47 -6.28
CA PHE A 16 -2.33 17.24 -6.54
C PHE A 16 -3.85 17.47 -6.48
N TRP A 17 -4.37 18.05 -5.40
CA TRP A 17 -5.80 18.30 -5.26
C TRP A 17 -6.35 19.30 -6.28
N ALA A 18 -5.58 20.34 -6.63
CA ALA A 18 -5.96 21.27 -7.70
C ALA A 18 -6.08 20.56 -9.07
N ALA A 19 -5.12 19.67 -9.40
CA ALA A 19 -5.19 18.87 -10.62
C ALA A 19 -6.39 17.90 -10.65
N ILE A 20 -6.86 17.46 -9.47
CA ILE A 20 -8.04 16.62 -9.33
C ILE A 20 -9.34 17.41 -9.50
N GLU A 21 -9.42 18.63 -8.95
CA GLU A 21 -10.60 19.50 -9.07
C GLU A 21 -10.85 19.90 -10.53
N ASP A 22 -9.79 20.17 -11.29
CA ASP A 22 -9.90 20.42 -12.74
C ASP A 22 -10.38 19.17 -13.52
N LEU A 23 -10.11 17.98 -13.00
CA LEU A 23 -10.52 16.70 -13.61
C LEU A 23 -12.01 16.41 -13.43
N ASP A 24 -12.61 16.89 -12.34
CA ASP A 24 -14.02 16.66 -12.00
C ASP A 24 -14.97 17.42 -12.95
N ALA A 25 -14.52 18.54 -13.52
CA ALA A 25 -15.32 19.39 -14.39
C ALA A 25 -15.38 18.93 -15.87
N ALA A 26 -14.55 17.96 -16.29
CA ALA A 26 -14.26 17.73 -17.71
C ALA A 26 -14.45 16.28 -18.22
N GLN A 27 -14.80 15.32 -17.35
CA GLN A 27 -14.85 13.91 -17.76
C GLN A 27 -16.24 13.53 -18.27
N PRO A 28 -16.38 13.10 -19.54
CA PRO A 28 -17.66 12.61 -20.06
C PRO A 28 -18.08 11.32 -19.35
N ASP A 29 -19.40 11.09 -19.28
CA ASP A 29 -20.06 9.89 -18.75
C ASP A 29 -19.72 8.57 -19.49
N GLU A 30 -18.63 8.52 -20.27
CA GLU A 30 -18.21 7.36 -21.08
C GLU A 30 -17.56 6.25 -20.25
N TYR A 31 -17.12 6.54 -19.03
CA TYR A 31 -16.34 5.61 -18.20
C TYR A 31 -17.11 5.11 -16.99
N PHE A 32 -16.80 3.88 -16.61
CA PHE A 32 -17.02 3.35 -15.27
C PHE A 32 -15.75 3.51 -14.44
N TYR A 33 -15.92 3.78 -13.16
CA TYR A 33 -14.83 3.99 -12.21
C TYR A 33 -14.84 2.94 -11.11
N ARG A 34 -13.66 2.58 -10.61
CA ARG A 34 -13.52 1.62 -9.52
C ARG A 34 -12.33 1.96 -8.64
N VAL A 35 -12.51 1.78 -7.34
CA VAL A 35 -11.53 2.10 -6.30
C VAL A 35 -11.21 0.81 -5.56
N ASP A 36 -9.97 0.35 -5.69
CA ASP A 36 -9.49 -0.85 -5.03
C ASP A 36 -8.32 -0.54 -4.12
N SER A 37 -8.20 -1.30 -3.03
CA SER A 37 -6.96 -1.26 -2.25
C SER A 37 -5.81 -1.87 -3.06
N HIS A 38 -4.59 -1.45 -2.79
CA HIS A 38 -3.41 -2.08 -3.38
C HIS A 38 -3.37 -3.60 -3.08
N ARG A 39 -3.91 -4.04 -1.94
CA ARG A 39 -4.07 -5.48 -1.62
C ARG A 39 -5.00 -6.18 -2.60
N SER A 40 -6.14 -5.58 -2.94
CA SER A 40 -7.05 -6.10 -3.96
C SER A 40 -6.38 -6.16 -5.33
N VAL A 41 -5.61 -5.13 -5.69
CA VAL A 41 -4.87 -5.04 -6.96
C VAL A 41 -3.86 -6.18 -7.12
N ARG A 42 -3.24 -6.67 -6.04
CA ARG A 42 -2.38 -7.87 -6.11
C ARG A 42 -3.13 -9.09 -6.63
N THR A 43 -4.35 -9.31 -6.14
CA THR A 43 -5.19 -10.41 -6.57
C THR A 43 -5.60 -10.21 -8.03
N ILE A 44 -6.01 -9.00 -8.40
CA ILE A 44 -6.40 -8.66 -9.78
C ILE A 44 -5.25 -8.90 -10.76
N ARG A 45 -4.03 -8.45 -10.41
CA ARG A 45 -2.83 -8.56 -11.27
C ARG A 45 -2.41 -9.99 -11.59
N ARG A 46 -2.86 -10.99 -10.82
CA ARG A 46 -2.60 -12.41 -11.11
C ARG A 46 -3.38 -12.93 -12.31
N HIS A 47 -4.30 -12.13 -12.84
CA HIS A 47 -5.16 -12.49 -13.96
C HIS A 47 -5.04 -11.47 -15.09
N PRO A 48 -5.28 -11.88 -16.35
CA PRO A 48 -5.29 -10.96 -17.49
C PRO A 48 -6.57 -10.09 -17.55
N VAL A 49 -7.57 -10.39 -16.70
CA VAL A 49 -8.87 -9.73 -16.68
C VAL A 49 -9.25 -9.33 -15.26
N LEU A 50 -10.03 -8.26 -15.12
CA LEU A 50 -10.74 -7.90 -13.90
C LEU A 50 -11.94 -8.84 -13.74
N ARG A 51 -11.76 -9.84 -12.88
CA ARG A 51 -12.72 -10.93 -12.67
C ARG A 51 -13.84 -10.52 -11.71
N PRO A 52 -15.12 -10.76 -12.07
CA PRO A 52 -16.24 -10.70 -11.14
C PRO A 52 -16.03 -11.62 -9.94
N LEU A 53 -16.28 -11.10 -8.74
CA LEU A 53 -16.17 -11.86 -7.49
C LEU A 53 -17.44 -12.67 -7.29
N ARG A 54 -17.31 -13.90 -6.76
CA ARG A 54 -18.45 -14.69 -6.31
C ARG A 54 -19.11 -13.98 -5.13
N TRP A 55 -20.42 -13.78 -5.24
CA TRP A 55 -21.22 -13.23 -4.15
C TRP A 55 -21.51 -14.32 -3.11
N ASP A 56 -21.41 -13.93 -1.84
CA ASP A 56 -21.87 -14.73 -0.70
C ASP A 56 -22.96 -13.95 0.05
N SER A 57 -24.04 -14.66 0.40
CA SER A 57 -25.08 -14.21 1.31
C SER A 57 -24.57 -13.65 2.66
N LYS A 58 -23.35 -14.02 3.07
CA LYS A 58 -22.68 -13.53 4.28
C LYS A 58 -21.89 -12.23 4.07
N ASP A 59 -21.93 -11.64 2.88
CA ASP A 59 -21.31 -10.35 2.61
C ASP A 59 -21.83 -9.28 3.59
N ARG A 60 -20.91 -8.41 4.03
CA ARG A 60 -21.22 -7.32 4.97
C ARG A 60 -22.27 -6.33 4.43
N PHE A 61 -22.39 -6.24 3.11
CA PHE A 61 -23.26 -5.33 2.38
C PHE A 61 -24.11 -6.13 1.37
N PRO A 62 -25.20 -6.76 1.82
CA PRO A 62 -26.00 -7.62 0.95
C PRO A 62 -26.87 -6.77 0.03
N HIS A 63 -26.69 -6.94 -1.28
CA HIS A 63 -27.47 -6.24 -2.31
C HIS A 63 -28.87 -6.84 -2.45
N ARG A 64 -29.91 -6.00 -2.49
CA ARG A 64 -31.30 -6.46 -2.63
C ARG A 64 -31.53 -7.35 -3.86
N ALA A 65 -30.98 -6.95 -5.01
CA ALA A 65 -31.10 -7.70 -6.27
C ALA A 65 -30.46 -9.11 -6.17
N LEU A 66 -29.32 -9.22 -5.49
CA LEU A 66 -28.61 -10.50 -5.34
C LEU A 66 -29.28 -11.42 -4.32
N ILE A 67 -29.85 -10.86 -3.24
CA ILE A 67 -30.68 -11.62 -2.31
C ILE A 67 -31.87 -12.24 -3.06
N GLU A 68 -32.55 -11.46 -3.91
CA GLU A 68 -33.69 -11.97 -4.67
C GLU A 68 -33.26 -13.04 -5.69
N ALA A 69 -32.17 -12.80 -6.42
CA ALA A 69 -31.61 -13.77 -7.34
C ALA A 69 -31.30 -15.11 -6.66
N THR A 70 -30.79 -15.07 -5.42
CA THR A 70 -30.46 -16.26 -4.61
C THR A 70 -31.68 -17.11 -4.31
N ARG A 71 -32.85 -16.51 -4.10
CA ARG A 71 -34.10 -17.25 -3.83
C ARG A 71 -34.55 -18.09 -5.01
N THR A 72 -34.15 -17.68 -6.22
CA THR A 72 -34.48 -18.37 -7.47
C THR A 72 -33.35 -19.24 -8.02
N MET A 73 -32.19 -19.22 -7.35
CA MET A 73 -30.99 -19.92 -7.78
C MET A 73 -31.13 -21.44 -7.60
N ARG A 74 -30.78 -22.20 -8.64
CA ARG A 74 -30.80 -23.67 -8.62
C ARG A 74 -29.54 -24.23 -7.96
N PRO A 75 -29.58 -25.47 -7.45
CA PRO A 75 -28.36 -26.18 -7.02
C PRO A 75 -27.31 -26.19 -8.14
N GLY A 76 -26.04 -25.97 -7.78
CA GLY A 76 -24.93 -25.90 -8.76
C GLY A 76 -24.80 -24.55 -9.47
N GLN A 77 -25.54 -23.53 -9.06
CA GLN A 77 -25.36 -22.16 -9.54
C GLN A 77 -24.65 -21.27 -8.50
N ALA A 78 -24.02 -20.22 -8.99
CA ALA A 78 -23.41 -19.16 -8.19
C ALA A 78 -23.73 -17.79 -8.77
N ILE A 79 -23.69 -16.76 -7.94
CA ILE A 79 -23.82 -15.36 -8.37
C ILE A 79 -22.41 -14.77 -8.46
N PHE A 80 -22.12 -14.08 -9.55
CA PHE A 80 -20.87 -13.35 -9.74
C PHE A 80 -21.17 -11.87 -9.97
N ARG A 81 -20.34 -10.97 -9.42
CA ARG A 81 -20.60 -9.53 -9.45
C ARG A 81 -19.37 -8.65 -9.59
N LEU A 82 -19.57 -7.46 -10.12
CA LEU A 82 -18.68 -6.31 -10.11
C LEU A 82 -19.50 -5.06 -9.76
N SER A 83 -18.89 -4.12 -9.06
CA SER A 83 -19.48 -2.79 -8.85
C SER A 83 -18.56 -1.72 -9.43
N PHE A 84 -19.15 -0.71 -10.06
CA PHE A 84 -18.47 0.46 -10.59
C PHE A 84 -19.24 1.72 -10.28
N TRP A 85 -18.55 2.80 -9.94
CA TRP A 85 -19.15 4.13 -9.97
C TRP A 85 -19.41 4.57 -11.41
N ARG A 86 -20.54 5.23 -11.62
CA ARG A 86 -20.95 5.78 -12.92
C ARG A 86 -20.25 7.09 -13.24
N ALA A 87 -19.86 7.85 -12.22
CA ALA A 87 -19.18 9.13 -12.34
C ALA A 87 -17.86 9.17 -11.56
N LEU A 88 -16.97 10.10 -11.94
CA LEU A 88 -15.67 10.29 -11.28
C LEU A 88 -15.82 10.86 -9.88
N ALA A 89 -16.66 11.88 -9.70
CA ALA A 89 -16.88 12.57 -8.41
C ALA A 89 -17.12 11.60 -7.23
N PRO A 90 -18.10 10.67 -7.27
CA PRO A 90 -18.36 9.75 -6.17
C PRO A 90 -17.22 8.72 -5.98
N ALA A 91 -16.59 8.25 -7.06
CA ALA A 91 -15.44 7.36 -6.99
C ALA A 91 -14.24 8.06 -6.32
N MET A 92 -13.98 9.31 -6.70
CA MET A 92 -12.93 10.12 -6.11
C MET A 92 -13.21 10.36 -4.63
N LYS A 93 -14.45 10.70 -4.27
CA LYS A 93 -14.86 10.84 -2.86
C LYS A 93 -14.56 9.57 -2.05
N ASP A 94 -14.92 8.39 -2.55
CA ASP A 94 -14.59 7.11 -1.90
C ASP A 94 -13.08 6.90 -1.77
N TRP A 95 -12.34 7.17 -2.85
CA TRP A 95 -10.88 7.10 -2.88
C TRP A 95 -10.26 8.00 -1.80
N LYS A 96 -10.68 9.27 -1.67
CA LYS A 96 -10.21 10.20 -0.63
C LYS A 96 -10.57 9.74 0.78
N CYS A 97 -11.78 9.20 0.97
CA CYS A 97 -12.24 8.74 2.28
C CYS A 97 -11.48 7.50 2.76
N ARG A 98 -11.03 6.64 1.84
CA ARG A 98 -10.36 5.37 2.16
C ARG A 98 -8.84 5.45 2.05
N SER A 99 -8.30 6.45 1.34
CA SER A 99 -6.85 6.63 1.17
C SER A 99 -6.12 6.88 2.49
N SER A 100 -6.81 7.41 3.50
CA SER A 100 -6.26 7.54 4.86
C SER A 100 -6.04 6.19 5.56
N GLU A 101 -6.81 5.16 5.19
CA GLU A 101 -6.71 3.82 5.78
C GLU A 101 -5.78 2.92 4.97
N HIS A 102 -5.83 2.99 3.63
CA HIS A 102 -5.11 2.09 2.73
C HIS A 102 -4.59 2.84 1.49
N THR A 103 -3.50 2.37 0.88
CA THR A 103 -3.15 2.77 -0.49
C THR A 103 -4.30 2.39 -1.42
N MET A 104 -5.01 3.38 -1.93
CA MET A 104 -6.15 3.18 -2.82
C MET A 104 -5.72 3.44 -4.27
N ILE A 105 -6.23 2.64 -5.19
CA ILE A 105 -5.97 2.73 -6.62
C ILE A 105 -7.30 3.03 -7.30
N LEU A 106 -7.36 4.20 -7.93
CA LEU A 106 -8.48 4.61 -8.75
C LEU A 106 -8.26 4.12 -10.19
N MET A 107 -9.24 3.40 -10.69
CA MET A 107 -9.25 2.80 -12.02
C MET A 107 -10.48 3.29 -12.79
N ARG A 108 -10.39 3.25 -14.11
CA ARG A 108 -11.54 3.43 -14.98
C ARG A 108 -11.48 2.52 -16.20
N VAL A 109 -12.64 2.26 -16.77
CA VAL A 109 -12.80 1.52 -18.03
C VAL A 109 -13.99 2.06 -18.79
N ARG A 110 -13.90 2.10 -20.13
CA ARG A 110 -15.01 2.57 -20.94
C ARG A 110 -16.23 1.67 -20.78
N ARG A 111 -17.41 2.27 -20.65
CA ARG A 111 -18.69 1.54 -20.48
C ARG A 111 -18.94 0.56 -21.62
N SER A 112 -18.62 0.95 -22.85
CA SER A 112 -18.75 0.10 -24.05
C SER A 112 -17.88 -1.17 -23.97
N VAL A 113 -16.67 -1.08 -23.41
CA VAL A 113 -15.79 -2.23 -23.20
C VAL A 113 -16.38 -3.18 -22.18
N VAL A 114 -16.95 -2.67 -21.10
CA VAL A 114 -17.60 -3.50 -20.07
C VAL A 114 -18.81 -4.24 -20.65
N GLY A 115 -19.67 -3.54 -21.41
CA GLY A 115 -20.81 -4.17 -22.09
C GLY A 115 -20.41 -5.25 -23.09
N GLN A 116 -19.29 -5.07 -23.80
CA GLN A 116 -18.75 -6.09 -24.72
C GLN A 116 -18.12 -7.28 -23.98
N ALA A 117 -17.41 -7.03 -22.87
CA ALA A 117 -16.72 -8.07 -22.11
C ALA A 117 -17.67 -8.93 -21.26
N LEU A 118 -18.83 -8.38 -20.90
CA LEU A 118 -19.83 -9.02 -20.03
C LEU A 118 -21.19 -9.15 -20.73
N PRO A 119 -21.27 -9.86 -21.88
CA PRO A 119 -22.52 -9.99 -22.62
C PRO A 119 -23.54 -10.81 -21.83
N GLY A 120 -24.79 -10.33 -21.78
CA GLY A 120 -25.88 -11.00 -21.08
C GLY A 120 -25.85 -10.87 -19.56
N TRP A 121 -24.96 -10.03 -19.01
CA TRP A 121 -24.98 -9.70 -17.59
C TRP A 121 -26.07 -8.67 -17.29
N THR A 122 -26.58 -8.71 -16.06
CA THR A 122 -27.54 -7.73 -15.55
C THR A 122 -26.80 -6.50 -15.05
N PHE A 123 -27.30 -5.32 -15.41
CA PHE A 123 -26.82 -4.03 -14.94
C PHE A 123 -27.92 -3.42 -14.06
N ASP A 124 -27.63 -3.21 -12.78
CA ASP A 124 -28.56 -2.70 -11.79
C ASP A 124 -27.93 -1.56 -10.99
N ASN A 125 -28.72 -0.82 -10.23
CA ASN A 125 -28.20 0.18 -9.31
C ASN A 125 -27.55 -0.51 -8.10
N ASP A 126 -26.35 -0.07 -7.73
CA ASP A 126 -25.71 -0.51 -6.49
C ASP A 126 -26.38 0.21 -5.30
N ASP A 127 -26.93 -0.55 -4.35
CA ASP A 127 -27.65 -0.04 -3.18
C ASP A 127 -26.74 0.36 -2.00
N HIS A 128 -25.42 0.15 -2.12
CA HIS A 128 -24.44 0.45 -1.06
C HIS A 128 -23.40 1.50 -1.46
N LEU A 129 -23.32 1.83 -2.75
CA LEU A 129 -22.40 2.83 -3.30
C LEU A 129 -23.18 3.97 -3.96
N ASP A 130 -22.75 5.21 -3.74
CA ASP A 130 -23.37 6.41 -4.30
C ASP A 130 -23.12 6.48 -5.82
N ASP A 131 -24.19 6.64 -6.61
CA ASP A 131 -24.15 6.64 -8.09
C ASP A 131 -23.27 5.53 -8.70
N ALA A 132 -23.59 4.30 -8.34
CA ALA A 132 -22.87 3.12 -8.79
C ALA A 132 -23.78 2.10 -9.46
N GLU A 133 -23.15 1.29 -10.30
CA GLU A 133 -23.74 0.22 -11.07
C GLU A 133 -23.22 -1.13 -10.57
N LEU A 134 -24.16 -2.00 -10.20
CA LEU A 134 -23.94 -3.38 -9.87
C LEU A 134 -24.13 -4.22 -11.13
N ILE A 135 -23.05 -4.83 -11.62
CA ILE A 135 -23.03 -5.70 -12.78
C ILE A 135 -22.92 -7.14 -12.31
N TRP A 136 -23.91 -7.98 -12.59
CA TRP A 136 -23.96 -9.33 -12.03
C TRP A 136 -24.61 -10.35 -12.95
N LYS A 137 -24.34 -11.63 -12.70
CA LYS A 137 -25.03 -12.75 -13.34
C LYS A 137 -25.20 -13.93 -12.40
N VAL A 138 -26.16 -14.80 -12.70
CA VAL A 138 -26.21 -16.18 -12.18
C VAL A 138 -25.47 -17.07 -13.18
N GLY A 139 -24.39 -17.71 -12.74
CA GLY A 139 -23.58 -18.63 -13.52
C GLY A 139 -23.54 -20.04 -12.92
N SER A 140 -22.82 -20.95 -13.57
CA SER A 140 -22.54 -22.28 -13.01
C SER A 140 -21.41 -22.18 -11.97
N VAL A 141 -21.44 -23.03 -10.94
CA VAL A 141 -20.31 -23.18 -10.00
C VAL A 141 -19.05 -23.69 -10.69
N GLU A 142 -19.16 -24.33 -11.85
CA GLU A 142 -18.01 -24.75 -12.66
C GLU A 142 -17.26 -23.57 -13.28
N GLU A 143 -17.93 -22.42 -13.42
CA GLU A 143 -17.30 -21.17 -13.86
C GLU A 143 -16.54 -20.44 -12.73
N ASP A 144 -16.64 -20.96 -11.51
CA ASP A 144 -15.93 -20.46 -10.33
C ASP A 144 -14.49 -21.02 -10.29
N LEU A 145 -13.51 -20.14 -10.47
CA LEU A 145 -12.11 -20.46 -10.22
C LEU A 145 -11.59 -19.59 -9.08
N ASN A 146 -11.54 -20.19 -7.89
CA ASN A 146 -11.08 -19.60 -6.62
C ASN A 146 -11.92 -18.40 -6.14
N ASP A 147 -13.25 -18.55 -6.10
CA ASP A 147 -14.23 -17.51 -5.72
C ASP A 147 -14.39 -16.39 -6.76
N PHE A 148 -13.99 -16.64 -8.00
CA PHE A 148 -14.07 -15.66 -9.09
C PHE A 148 -14.66 -16.29 -10.35
N TYR A 149 -15.37 -15.48 -11.12
CA TYR A 149 -15.82 -15.88 -12.46
C TYR A 149 -14.65 -16.02 -13.42
N ALA A 150 -14.58 -17.07 -14.25
CA ALA A 150 -13.46 -17.30 -15.18
C ALA A 150 -13.21 -16.16 -16.19
N GLY A 151 -14.26 -15.47 -16.64
CA GLY A 151 -14.16 -14.31 -17.54
C GLY A 151 -14.03 -12.97 -16.80
N GLY A 152 -14.00 -11.86 -17.56
CA GLY A 152 -13.94 -10.53 -16.98
C GLY A 152 -13.58 -9.45 -17.98
N VAL A 153 -13.38 -8.23 -17.47
CA VAL A 153 -12.97 -7.07 -18.28
C VAL A 153 -11.45 -7.12 -18.51
N PRO A 154 -10.93 -7.14 -19.76
CA PRO A 154 -9.49 -7.22 -19.99
C PRO A 154 -8.71 -6.06 -19.34
N LEU A 155 -7.65 -6.37 -18.59
CA LEU A 155 -6.88 -5.35 -17.87
C LEU A 155 -6.15 -4.40 -18.81
N GLU A 156 -5.82 -4.82 -20.03
CA GLU A 156 -5.28 -3.95 -21.08
C GLU A 156 -6.21 -2.80 -21.49
N LYS A 157 -7.51 -2.90 -21.17
CA LYS A 157 -8.51 -1.84 -21.42
C LYS A 157 -8.78 -0.98 -20.18
N VAL A 158 -8.17 -1.31 -19.04
CA VAL A 158 -8.31 -0.56 -17.80
C VAL A 158 -7.24 0.51 -17.75
N GLU A 159 -7.67 1.73 -17.41
CA GLU A 159 -6.78 2.85 -17.11
C GLU A 159 -6.74 3.07 -15.61
N VAL A 160 -5.58 3.50 -15.12
CA VAL A 160 -5.31 3.74 -13.71
C VAL A 160 -4.84 5.17 -13.56
N PHE A 161 -5.36 5.83 -12.53
CA PHE A 161 -5.02 7.20 -12.22
C PHE A 161 -3.67 7.27 -11.49
N ASP A 162 -2.70 7.90 -12.12
CA ASP A 162 -1.40 8.25 -11.56
C ASP A 162 -1.57 9.55 -10.76
N ALA A 163 -1.60 9.42 -9.44
CA ALA A 163 -1.77 10.54 -8.54
C ALA A 163 -0.59 11.53 -8.60
N GLU A 164 0.64 11.05 -8.80
CA GLU A 164 1.81 11.92 -8.86
C GLU A 164 1.81 12.78 -10.14
N GLY A 165 1.41 12.17 -11.26
CA GLY A 165 1.35 12.82 -12.57
C GLY A 165 0.02 13.50 -12.89
N GLY A 166 -1.02 13.32 -12.07
CA GLY A 166 -2.37 13.82 -12.33
C GLY A 166 -2.98 13.30 -13.63
N ARG A 167 -2.64 12.07 -14.04
CA ARG A 167 -2.96 11.55 -15.39
C ARG A 167 -3.45 10.11 -15.36
N TRP A 168 -4.23 9.74 -16.36
CA TRP A 168 -4.62 8.35 -16.58
C TRP A 168 -3.58 7.65 -17.45
N SER A 169 -3.22 6.43 -17.09
CA SER A 169 -2.35 5.59 -17.90
C SER A 169 -2.87 4.16 -17.95
N ALA A 170 -2.51 3.40 -18.99
CA ALA A 170 -2.89 2.00 -19.09
C ALA A 170 -2.44 1.19 -17.87
N TRP A 171 -3.25 0.21 -17.45
CA TRP A 171 -2.99 -0.66 -16.29
C TRP A 171 -1.56 -1.20 -16.25
N HIS A 172 -1.06 -1.76 -17.35
CA HIS A 172 0.27 -2.38 -17.40
C HIS A 172 1.43 -1.38 -17.40
N ALA A 173 1.16 -0.11 -17.71
CA ALA A 173 2.17 0.95 -17.72
C ALA A 173 2.16 1.79 -16.44
N ASN A 174 1.14 1.65 -15.58
CA ASN A 174 1.01 2.43 -14.37
C ASN A 174 1.86 1.83 -13.23
N THR A 175 2.62 2.66 -12.53
CA THR A 175 3.47 2.21 -11.41
C THR A 175 2.66 1.80 -10.19
N ALA A 176 1.44 2.31 -9.99
CA ALA A 176 0.59 1.95 -8.86
C ALA A 176 0.10 0.50 -8.90
N THR A 177 0.02 -0.11 -10.09
CA THR A 177 -0.37 -1.53 -10.26
C THR A 177 0.85 -2.46 -10.31
N ALA A 178 2.04 -1.91 -10.52
CA ALA A 178 3.27 -2.68 -10.61
C ALA A 178 3.57 -3.38 -9.28
N PRO A 179 4.14 -4.60 -9.31
CA PRO A 179 4.51 -5.28 -8.09
C PRO A 179 5.60 -4.52 -7.32
N ASP A 180 5.65 -4.74 -6.01
CA ASP A 180 6.60 -4.02 -5.13
C ASP A 180 8.06 -4.19 -5.58
N ARG A 181 8.43 -5.37 -6.11
CA ARG A 181 9.73 -5.64 -6.73
C ARG A 181 10.11 -4.78 -7.94
N VAL A 182 9.13 -4.16 -8.57
CA VAL A 182 9.34 -3.20 -9.66
C VAL A 182 9.21 -1.77 -9.13
N ARG A 183 8.15 -1.51 -8.36
CA ARG A 183 7.79 -0.17 -7.88
C ARG A 183 8.82 0.40 -6.91
N LEU A 184 9.21 -0.38 -5.89
CA LEU A 184 10.07 0.12 -4.81
C LEU A 184 11.50 0.44 -5.30
N PRO A 185 12.18 -0.40 -6.10
CA PRO A 185 13.46 -0.02 -6.69
C PRO A 185 13.40 1.21 -7.59
N ALA A 186 12.30 1.38 -8.35
CA ALA A 186 12.13 2.53 -9.24
C ALA A 186 12.06 3.87 -8.47
N ILE A 187 11.62 3.86 -7.21
CA ILE A 187 11.60 5.04 -6.34
C ILE A 187 12.80 5.11 -5.38
N GLY A 188 13.84 4.29 -5.60
CA GLY A 188 15.12 4.34 -4.89
C GLY A 188 15.21 3.45 -3.64
N TRP A 189 14.27 2.53 -3.44
CA TRP A 189 14.38 1.56 -2.35
C TRP A 189 15.28 0.39 -2.74
N SER A 190 16.12 -0.04 -1.82
CA SER A 190 17.06 -1.13 -2.05
C SER A 190 16.47 -2.47 -1.59
N PRO A 191 16.48 -3.51 -2.43
CA PRO A 191 16.03 -4.84 -2.03
C PRO A 191 17.03 -5.50 -1.07
N VAL A 192 16.53 -6.34 -0.17
CA VAL A 192 17.33 -7.15 0.74
C VAL A 192 16.67 -8.51 0.97
N ALA A 193 17.44 -9.57 0.77
CA ALA A 193 16.97 -10.93 1.01
C ALA A 193 16.91 -11.21 2.53
N ILE A 194 15.75 -11.66 2.99
CA ILE A 194 15.49 -11.93 4.40
C ILE A 194 15.04 -13.38 4.58
N HIS A 195 15.24 -13.92 5.77
CA HIS A 195 14.80 -15.27 6.12
C HIS A 195 13.92 -15.20 7.36
N PRO A 196 12.69 -14.68 7.23
CA PRO A 196 11.79 -14.62 8.36
C PRO A 196 11.38 -16.02 8.83
N ARG A 197 10.81 -16.10 10.03
CA ARG A 197 10.39 -17.39 10.63
C ARG A 197 9.41 -18.16 9.73
N GLN A 198 8.67 -17.44 8.89
CA GLN A 198 7.67 -17.98 7.98
C GLN A 198 8.23 -18.42 6.62
N GLY A 199 9.55 -18.30 6.39
CA GLY A 199 10.23 -18.74 5.17
C GLY A 199 10.99 -17.62 4.46
N PRO A 200 11.85 -17.92 3.47
CA PRO A 200 12.64 -16.91 2.77
C PRO A 200 11.74 -15.87 2.07
N GLY A 201 12.19 -14.62 2.04
CA GLY A 201 11.45 -13.52 1.44
C GLY A 201 12.33 -12.34 1.02
N MET A 202 11.69 -11.32 0.48
CA MET A 202 12.33 -10.07 0.11
C MET A 202 11.77 -8.94 0.98
N ALA A 203 12.65 -8.05 1.44
CA ALA A 203 12.27 -6.77 1.99
C ALA A 203 12.92 -5.67 1.14
N TYR A 204 12.47 -4.44 1.35
CA TYR A 204 13.03 -3.25 0.74
C TYR A 204 13.32 -2.26 1.85
N TRP A 205 14.39 -1.48 1.66
CA TRP A 205 14.75 -0.45 2.62
C TRP A 205 15.15 0.86 1.93
N ALA A 206 15.01 1.96 2.66
CA ALA A 206 15.46 3.29 2.25
C ALA A 206 15.94 4.08 3.46
N ALA A 207 16.95 4.93 3.29
CA ALA A 207 17.39 5.87 4.33
C ALA A 207 16.86 7.26 4.01
N VAL A 208 16.19 7.90 4.98
CA VAL A 208 15.71 9.28 4.85
C VAL A 208 16.27 10.13 5.99
N PRO A 209 16.65 11.40 5.76
CA PRO A 209 17.11 12.28 6.84
C PRO A 209 16.03 12.49 7.91
N GLU A 210 16.42 12.64 9.18
CA GLU A 210 15.49 13.01 10.25
C GLU A 210 14.85 14.39 10.02
N PRO A 211 13.52 14.50 10.05
CA PRO A 211 12.85 15.80 9.93
C PRO A 211 12.95 16.59 11.25
N GLY A 212 13.63 17.74 11.25
CA GLY A 212 13.65 18.66 12.40
C GLY A 212 14.85 19.62 12.46
N PRO A 213 14.80 20.66 13.33
CA PRO A 213 15.92 21.56 13.55
C PRO A 213 17.06 20.82 14.28
N ARG A 214 18.10 20.55 13.51
CA ARG A 214 19.34 19.84 13.86
C ARG A 214 19.90 20.22 15.24
N THR A 215 19.97 19.23 16.15
CA THR A 215 21.17 19.07 16.98
C THR A 215 22.33 18.66 16.06
N ARG A 216 23.59 18.81 16.48
CA ARG A 216 24.81 18.77 15.63
C ARG A 216 25.11 17.42 14.94
N GLU A 217 24.16 16.50 14.88
CA GLU A 217 24.32 15.10 14.53
C GLU A 217 23.42 14.78 13.34
N ALA A 218 23.99 14.12 12.31
CA ALA A 218 23.21 13.68 11.17
C ALA A 218 22.49 12.38 11.53
N ALA A 219 21.20 12.51 11.88
CA ALA A 219 20.33 11.38 12.12
C ALA A 219 19.55 11.00 10.85
N PHE A 220 19.47 9.68 10.59
CA PHE A 220 18.80 9.12 9.42
C PHE A 220 17.82 8.02 9.84
N TRP A 221 16.64 8.04 9.26
CA TRP A 221 15.58 7.07 9.46
C TRP A 221 15.78 5.97 8.42
N CYS A 222 16.22 4.79 8.84
CA CYS A 222 16.22 3.61 7.97
C CYS A 222 14.83 2.98 7.98
N LEU A 223 14.17 2.98 6.83
CA LEU A 223 12.82 2.50 6.62
C LEU A 223 12.88 1.10 6.04
N LEU A 224 12.05 0.19 6.52
CA LEU A 224 11.96 -1.17 5.98
C LEU A 224 10.51 -1.53 5.66
N THR A 225 10.32 -2.30 4.59
CA THR A 225 9.05 -2.89 4.21
C THR A 225 9.25 -4.30 3.64
N LEU A 226 8.29 -5.20 3.86
CA LEU A 226 8.26 -6.49 3.17
C LEU A 226 7.76 -6.32 1.74
N ASP A 227 8.31 -7.16 0.86
CA ASP A 227 7.69 -7.45 -0.42
C ASP A 227 6.26 -7.95 -0.19
N GLU A 228 5.37 -7.58 -1.10
CA GLU A 228 3.97 -8.00 -1.04
C GLU A 228 3.72 -9.50 -1.17
N GLU A 229 4.67 -10.26 -1.71
CA GLU A 229 4.61 -11.71 -1.80
C GLU A 229 5.31 -12.41 -0.63
N ALA A 230 6.03 -11.66 0.22
CA ALA A 230 6.74 -12.23 1.35
C ALA A 230 5.76 -12.66 2.48
N PRO A 231 5.93 -13.87 3.06
CA PRO A 231 5.11 -14.30 4.18
C PRO A 231 5.49 -13.56 5.47
N GLY A 232 4.51 -13.36 6.37
CA GLY A 232 4.74 -12.83 7.71
C GLY A 232 4.63 -11.31 7.84
N ASN A 233 5.26 -10.77 8.89
CA ASN A 233 5.30 -9.34 9.19
C ASN A 233 6.70 -8.96 9.73
N LEU A 234 7.12 -7.70 9.59
CA LEU A 234 8.45 -7.26 10.07
C LEU A 234 8.56 -7.12 11.59
N GLY A 235 7.46 -7.31 12.32
CA GLY A 235 7.33 -6.90 13.72
C GLY A 235 8.19 -7.65 14.72
N GLY A 236 8.84 -8.72 14.29
CA GLY A 236 9.82 -9.46 15.08
C GLY A 236 11.00 -9.94 14.23
N GLU A 237 11.20 -9.38 13.03
CA GLU A 237 12.18 -9.88 12.06
C GLU A 237 13.54 -9.21 12.24
N ILE A 238 14.07 -9.33 13.45
CA ILE A 238 15.37 -8.77 13.82
C ILE A 238 16.52 -9.25 12.91
N PRO A 239 16.54 -10.51 12.40
CA PRO A 239 17.53 -10.92 11.41
C PRO A 239 17.49 -10.11 10.10
N ALA A 240 16.31 -9.70 9.64
CA ALA A 240 16.16 -8.84 8.46
C ALA A 240 16.81 -7.48 8.69
N ILE A 241 16.57 -6.93 9.88
CA ILE A 241 17.12 -5.65 10.33
C ILE A 241 18.65 -5.76 10.42
N THR A 242 19.18 -6.76 11.14
CA THR A 242 20.63 -6.99 11.26
C THR A 242 21.31 -7.05 9.89
N ARG A 243 20.69 -7.70 8.90
CA ARG A 243 21.23 -7.77 7.53
C ARG A 243 21.25 -6.43 6.83
N VAL A 244 20.17 -5.66 6.89
CA VAL A 244 20.13 -4.29 6.33
C VAL A 244 21.19 -3.42 6.97
N MET A 245 21.30 -3.47 8.29
CA MET A 245 22.29 -2.73 9.07
C MET A 245 23.73 -3.10 8.71
N THR A 246 23.99 -4.39 8.55
CA THR A 246 25.28 -4.90 8.12
C THR A 246 25.62 -4.45 6.70
N HIS A 247 24.62 -4.34 5.81
CA HIS A 247 24.81 -3.88 4.44
C HIS A 247 25.05 -2.37 4.36
N LEU A 248 24.34 -1.59 5.16
CA LEU A 248 24.38 -0.13 5.18
C LEU A 248 25.63 0.45 5.82
N LEU A 249 26.11 -0.18 6.89
CA LEU A 249 27.14 0.38 7.74
C LEU A 249 28.44 -0.41 7.63
N LEU A 250 29.54 0.32 7.51
CA LEU A 250 30.89 -0.23 7.43
C LEU A 250 31.66 0.04 8.74
N GLY A 251 32.51 -0.93 9.12
CA GLY A 251 33.45 -0.77 10.23
C GLY A 251 32.79 -0.48 11.58
N GLN A 252 33.35 0.48 12.33
CA GLN A 252 32.91 0.85 13.68
C GLN A 252 31.46 1.37 13.73
N LEU A 253 30.96 1.94 12.63
CA LEU A 253 29.57 2.41 12.54
C LEU A 253 28.57 1.26 12.60
N ARG A 254 28.95 0.09 12.06
CA ARG A 254 28.15 -1.13 12.17
C ARG A 254 28.03 -1.59 13.62
N GLU A 255 29.14 -1.56 14.37
CA GLU A 255 29.17 -1.99 15.77
C GLU A 255 28.39 -1.03 16.68
N LEU A 256 28.52 0.28 16.47
CA LEU A 256 27.76 1.31 17.18
C LEU A 256 26.27 1.23 16.90
N ALA A 257 25.89 1.08 15.64
CA ALA A 257 24.49 0.91 15.29
C ALA A 257 23.91 -0.34 15.93
N LEU A 258 24.55 -1.50 15.83
CA LEU A 258 24.07 -2.72 16.50
C LEU A 258 23.97 -2.58 18.04
N SER A 259 24.55 -1.56 18.67
CA SER A 259 24.42 -1.33 20.12
C SER A 259 23.14 -0.58 20.53
N ARG A 260 22.58 0.26 19.64
CA ARG A 260 21.38 1.08 19.91
C ARG A 260 20.60 1.28 18.63
N VAL A 261 19.47 0.60 18.48
CA VAL A 261 18.57 0.87 17.36
C VAL A 261 17.13 0.92 17.88
N HIS A 262 16.49 2.08 17.71
CA HIS A 262 15.09 2.32 18.01
C HIS A 262 14.16 1.81 16.88
N VAL A 263 13.49 0.67 17.02
CA VAL A 263 12.57 0.19 15.98
C VAL A 263 11.29 0.99 16.10
N LEU A 264 10.94 1.86 15.16
CA LEU A 264 9.55 2.35 15.11
C LEU A 264 8.63 1.30 14.45
N THR A 265 7.33 1.40 14.63
CA THR A 265 6.40 0.62 13.82
C THR A 265 5.21 1.53 13.58
N LEU A 266 5.02 1.96 12.33
CA LEU A 266 3.86 2.77 11.96
C LEU A 266 2.65 1.89 11.69
N ALA A 267 1.83 1.65 12.71
CA ALA A 267 0.49 1.09 12.48
C ALA A 267 -0.49 2.27 12.36
N PRO A 268 -1.06 2.55 11.18
CA PRO A 268 -2.17 3.49 11.10
C PRO A 268 -3.43 2.82 11.66
N ASP A 269 -3.95 3.40 12.72
CA ASP A 269 -5.39 3.38 12.97
C ASP A 269 -6.03 4.60 12.29
N ARG A 270 -7.36 4.53 12.11
CA ARG A 270 -8.25 5.49 11.45
C ARG A 270 -7.99 6.97 11.76
N ASP A 271 -7.42 7.29 12.91
CA ASP A 271 -7.15 8.66 13.35
C ASP A 271 -5.71 8.87 13.87
N ARG A 272 -4.88 7.82 13.90
CA ARG A 272 -3.59 7.82 14.60
C ARG A 272 -2.60 6.87 13.96
N VAL A 273 -1.47 7.39 13.50
CA VAL A 273 -0.28 6.55 13.34
C VAL A 273 0.36 6.38 14.71
N TRP A 274 0.18 5.20 15.30
CA TRP A 274 0.92 4.83 16.49
C TRP A 274 2.34 4.48 16.09
N ALA A 275 3.30 4.87 16.92
CA ALA A 275 4.71 4.62 16.73
C ALA A 275 5.21 3.83 17.95
N GLU A 276 5.17 2.51 17.88
CA GLU A 276 5.81 1.69 18.91
C GLU A 276 7.32 1.80 18.71
N GLN A 277 8.05 2.32 19.71
CA GLN A 277 9.50 2.48 19.68
C GLN A 277 10.13 1.37 20.53
N PHE A 278 10.75 0.38 19.88
CA PHE A 278 11.47 -0.67 20.57
C PHE A 278 12.93 -0.27 20.72
N ASP A 279 13.47 -0.28 21.93
CA ASP A 279 14.92 -0.21 22.11
C ASP A 279 15.49 -1.61 21.93
N THR A 280 15.96 -1.86 20.71
CA THR A 280 16.67 -3.11 20.43
C THR A 280 18.14 -2.85 20.68
N SER A 281 18.70 -3.56 21.66
CA SER A 281 20.14 -3.65 21.83
C SER A 281 20.57 -5.03 21.37
N TRP A 282 21.62 -5.11 20.57
CA TRP A 282 22.24 -6.39 20.28
C TRP A 282 23.29 -6.58 21.35
N SER A 283 23.03 -7.49 22.29
CA SER A 283 24.11 -7.97 23.11
C SER A 283 24.98 -8.83 22.20
N ALA A 284 26.14 -8.33 21.79
CA ALA A 284 27.23 -9.23 21.45
C ALA A 284 27.51 -9.99 22.75
N GLY A 285 26.87 -11.14 22.94
CA GLY A 285 27.01 -11.94 24.16
C GLY A 285 28.49 -12.01 24.50
N ALA A 286 28.87 -11.67 25.73
CA ALA A 286 30.26 -11.43 26.11
C ALA A 286 31.16 -12.60 25.70
N THR A 287 31.74 -12.54 24.51
CA THR A 287 32.45 -13.66 23.90
C THR A 287 33.84 -13.18 23.53
N ARG A 288 34.84 -13.74 24.23
CA ARG A 288 36.28 -13.49 24.09
C ARG A 288 36.87 -14.02 22.77
N TRP A 289 36.07 -14.16 21.73
CA TRP A 289 36.47 -14.80 20.47
C TRP A 289 36.98 -13.77 19.45
N PRO A 290 37.98 -14.13 18.62
CA PRO A 290 38.44 -13.31 17.50
C PRO A 290 37.28 -12.96 16.55
N GLY A 291 37.30 -11.76 15.95
CA GLY A 291 36.17 -11.21 15.19
C GLY A 291 35.63 -12.06 14.03
N TRP A 292 36.43 -12.98 13.49
CA TRP A 292 36.01 -13.92 12.43
C TRP A 292 35.30 -15.18 12.93
N LEU A 293 35.30 -15.43 14.25
CA LEU A 293 34.60 -16.54 14.92
C LEU A 293 33.42 -16.07 15.78
N ARG A 294 33.14 -14.76 15.82
CA ARG A 294 32.00 -14.27 16.58
C ARG A 294 30.71 -14.77 15.93
N PRO A 295 29.82 -15.45 16.68
CA PRO A 295 28.48 -15.69 16.19
C PRO A 295 27.81 -14.35 15.88
N GLU A 296 26.88 -14.33 14.92
CA GLU A 296 26.06 -13.14 14.69
C GLU A 296 25.43 -12.71 16.01
N PRO A 297 25.49 -11.42 16.37
CA PRO A 297 25.03 -10.96 17.67
C PRO A 297 23.54 -11.28 17.84
N GLU A 298 23.19 -11.95 18.93
CA GLU A 298 21.79 -12.28 19.24
C GLU A 298 21.07 -11.02 19.72
N PRO A 299 19.93 -10.68 19.11
CA PRO A 299 19.21 -9.47 19.46
C PRO A 299 18.45 -9.65 20.78
N VAL A 300 18.58 -8.67 21.68
CA VAL A 300 17.77 -8.60 22.91
C VAL A 300 16.77 -7.47 22.72
N LEU A 301 15.50 -7.84 22.58
CA LEU A 301 14.42 -6.87 22.39
C LEU A 301 13.95 -6.37 23.77
N GLN A 302 14.21 -5.11 24.09
CA GLN A 302 13.66 -4.44 25.27
C GLN A 302 12.64 -3.40 24.82
N LEU A 303 11.38 -3.60 25.21
CA LEU A 303 10.33 -2.62 24.93
C LEU A 303 10.47 -1.48 25.95
N GLU A 304 10.99 -0.32 25.54
CA GLU A 304 11.13 0.82 26.43
C GLU A 304 10.03 1.88 26.27
N ARG A 305 9.43 2.10 25.08
CA ARG A 305 8.47 3.22 24.92
C ARG A 305 7.51 3.15 23.72
N CYS A 306 6.31 3.68 23.88
CA CYS A 306 5.46 4.08 22.74
C CYS A 306 5.56 5.59 22.53
N ALA A 307 5.97 6.03 21.33
CA ALA A 307 6.00 7.42 20.94
C ALA A 307 4.88 7.72 19.92
N ARG A 308 4.43 8.96 19.81
CA ARG A 308 3.46 9.37 18.79
C ARG A 308 4.11 10.44 17.94
N LEU A 309 4.28 10.17 16.65
CA LEU A 309 4.72 11.18 15.69
C LEU A 309 3.63 12.25 15.54
N ARG A 310 4.07 13.51 15.37
CA ARG A 310 3.17 14.58 14.93
C ARG A 310 2.77 14.37 13.48
N ARG A 311 1.62 14.94 13.08
CA ARG A 311 1.08 14.78 11.72
C ARG A 311 2.04 15.34 10.67
N GLU A 312 2.73 16.42 10.99
CA GLU A 312 3.71 17.08 10.12
C GLU A 312 4.99 16.24 9.96
N GLU A 313 5.46 15.62 11.04
CA GLU A 313 6.62 14.70 11.02
C GLU A 313 6.32 13.49 10.13
N LEU A 314 5.12 12.91 10.26
CA LEU A 314 4.65 11.82 9.41
C LEU A 314 4.56 12.24 7.94
N ALA A 315 3.97 13.41 7.65
CA ALA A 315 3.84 13.91 6.27
C ALA A 315 5.21 14.15 5.62
N ALA A 316 6.14 14.80 6.32
CA ALA A 316 7.50 15.03 5.84
C ALA A 316 8.22 13.71 5.53
N LEU A 317 8.01 12.74 6.41
CA LEU A 317 8.62 11.42 6.35
C LEU A 317 8.03 10.54 5.21
N VAL A 318 6.75 10.68 4.87
CA VAL A 318 6.11 10.07 3.69
C VAL A 318 6.62 10.73 2.41
N ALA A 319 6.67 12.07 2.39
CA ALA A 319 7.18 12.82 1.25
C ALA A 319 8.65 12.49 0.94
N ALA A 320 9.50 12.40 1.97
CA ALA A 320 10.91 12.08 1.82
C ALA A 320 11.15 10.63 1.35
N SER A 321 10.29 9.68 1.76
CA SER A 321 10.46 8.27 1.38
C SER A 321 9.89 7.93 0.00
N ARG A 322 9.19 8.88 -0.65
CA ARG A 322 8.47 8.70 -1.93
C ARG A 322 7.58 7.46 -1.95
N LEU A 323 7.10 7.03 -0.78
CA LEU A 323 6.12 5.97 -0.70
C LEU A 323 4.76 6.61 -0.93
N PRO A 324 4.11 6.44 -2.09
CA PRO A 324 2.70 6.81 -2.22
C PRO A 324 1.91 5.95 -1.23
N ASP A 325 1.23 6.61 -0.29
CA ASP A 325 0.38 6.05 0.76
C ASP A 325 0.88 4.74 1.35
N ALA A 326 1.70 4.83 2.39
CA ALA A 326 2.20 3.67 3.10
C ALA A 326 1.03 2.86 3.73
N ARG A 327 0.81 1.61 3.28
CA ARG A 327 -0.09 0.57 3.85
C ARG A 327 -0.31 0.70 5.37
N PRO A 328 -1.49 0.29 5.85
CA PRO A 328 -1.72 0.02 7.28
C PRO A 328 -1.05 -1.23 7.82
N GLU A 329 -0.48 -2.03 6.94
CA GLU A 329 0.24 -3.25 7.26
C GLU A 329 1.76 -3.00 7.36
N PHE A 330 2.23 -1.76 7.16
CA PHE A 330 3.66 -1.44 7.23
C PHE A 330 4.09 -1.17 8.66
N LYS A 331 4.67 -2.17 9.31
CA LYS A 331 5.57 -1.90 10.42
C LYS A 331 6.81 -1.17 9.91
N ARG A 332 6.74 0.16 9.86
CA ARG A 332 7.88 1.01 9.52
C ARG A 332 8.75 1.21 10.75
N SER A 333 9.85 0.48 10.78
CA SER A 333 11.03 0.75 11.61
C SER A 333 11.68 2.04 11.17
N ILE A 334 12.06 2.87 12.13
CA ILE A 334 12.63 4.18 11.90
C ILE A 334 13.84 4.31 12.79
N TRP A 335 14.96 4.45 12.12
CA TRP A 335 16.28 4.56 12.70
C TRP A 335 16.45 5.91 13.39
N THR A 336 16.79 6.05 14.66
CA THR A 336 17.49 7.28 15.10
C THR A 336 18.83 6.89 15.66
N TRP A 337 19.88 7.57 15.21
CA TRP A 337 21.23 7.45 15.73
C TRP A 337 21.65 8.85 16.14
N ALA A 338 21.91 9.01 17.43
CA ALA A 338 22.62 10.16 17.96
C ALA A 338 24.13 9.84 17.95
N TRP A 339 24.91 10.78 17.45
CA TRP A 339 26.37 10.78 17.50
C TRP A 339 26.84 11.52 18.75
N ASP A 340 26.89 10.85 19.91
CA ASP A 340 27.71 11.40 20.99
C ASP A 340 29.20 11.27 20.59
N ARG A 341 29.90 12.40 20.54
CA ARG A 341 31.35 12.46 20.31
C ARG A 341 32.14 11.86 21.45
#